data_AF-A0A1I3QQ65-F1
#
_entry.id   AF-A0A1I3QQ65-F1
#
_cell.length_a   1.000
_cell.length_b   1.000
_cell.length_c   1.000
_cell.angle_alpha   90.00
_cell.angle_beta   90.00
_cell.angle_gamma   90.00
#
_symmetry.space_group_name_H-M   'P 1'
#
loop_
_entity.id
_entity.type
_entity.pdbx_description
1 polymer ?
#
loop_
_entity_poly.entity_id
_entity_poly.type
_entity_poly.pdbx_seq_one_letter_code
_entity_poly.pdbx_strand_id
1 'polypeptide(L)'
;MHTLVINLTRFGDLLQTQPVFSGLRRRGDSAGLVCLDSFKGAAVLLRDVDQVRALPGARLLAQLDRGWPLAVEELASWLDQGWQTPFDRVVNLTPTLSARLLSRAMHEGPVEGFGLDSHGFGEYSTHWATFLQAASAHRGCSPFNLVDLFQRVAGLDPGEFRLKTPEAPALAAADELLGGKGRRVAFQLGASQDYRRWPVASFVRAGRVLWSRTGRVPVLLGTASEGHLAREFMDLADYPCTDLTGRTDLTTLAAVLTRMDLLLTNDTGTMHLAAGLGVPVAAIFLATAQPFDTGPYLEGSLSLEPDLPCHPCSFGEKCPHGLICRDSIEGEAVGDMLAGYLDGQAWSVTPGFKGRVWQARRDESGFMDLFSVSGHEGQDRSRWIRIQREVYRQFLDQKPGAGNFSWPGPGSDFRDALVRDLEHAALMLTLVEEQGRILALRPDAPMKPKFLVNCQNLEDFFSRSPSLGILAPMWRFQSRAESVSMTAFLELCARYRGLLDVFRQRLALA
;
A
#
# COMPACT_ATOMS: atom_id res chain seq x y z
N MET A 1 21.38 18.07 -5.81
CA MET A 1 20.07 18.75 -5.86
C MET A 1 19.40 18.53 -4.51
N HIS A 2 18.65 19.50 -3.99
CA HIS A 2 17.84 19.31 -2.79
C HIS A 2 16.39 19.03 -3.18
N THR A 3 15.89 17.83 -2.83
CA THR A 3 14.53 17.38 -3.17
C THR A 3 13.64 17.43 -1.93
N LEU A 4 12.50 18.13 -2.03
CA LEU A 4 11.47 18.10 -1.01
C LEU A 4 10.47 16.97 -1.28
N VAL A 5 10.32 16.05 -0.34
CA VAL A 5 9.30 14.99 -0.39
C VAL A 5 8.10 15.39 0.47
N ILE A 6 6.89 15.37 -0.10
CA ILE A 6 5.64 15.60 0.62
C ILE A 6 4.94 14.25 0.83
N ASN A 7 4.80 13.85 2.08
CA ASN A 7 3.96 12.72 2.46
C ASN A 7 3.12 13.05 3.71
N LEU A 8 1.81 13.27 3.49
CA LEU A 8 0.83 13.61 4.54
C LEU A 8 -0.05 12.40 4.93
N THR A 9 0.43 11.18 4.66
CA THR A 9 -0.27 9.94 5.02
C THR A 9 -0.08 9.60 6.50
N ARG A 10 -0.72 8.49 6.92
CA ARG A 10 -0.65 7.95 8.28
C ARG A 10 0.73 7.35 8.59
N PHE A 11 0.96 7.06 9.88
CA PHE A 11 2.21 6.50 10.41
C PHE A 11 2.86 5.38 9.57
N GLY A 12 2.13 4.32 9.22
CA GLY A 12 2.69 3.18 8.46
C GLY A 12 3.18 3.59 7.05
N ASP A 13 2.30 4.27 6.32
CA ASP A 13 2.55 4.78 4.97
C ASP A 13 3.73 5.80 4.96
N LEU A 14 3.91 6.59 6.03
CA LEU A 14 5.08 7.47 6.18
C LEU A 14 6.39 6.67 6.29
N LEU A 15 6.42 5.60 7.11
CA LEU A 15 7.60 4.73 7.20
C LEU A 15 7.92 4.08 5.86
N GLN A 16 6.89 3.63 5.14
CA GLN A 16 7.01 3.04 3.81
C GLN A 16 7.60 3.97 2.74
N THR A 17 7.76 5.26 3.04
CA THR A 17 8.47 6.22 2.17
C THR A 17 9.99 6.08 2.23
N GLN A 18 10.54 5.41 3.25
CA GLN A 18 11.98 5.27 3.45
C GLN A 18 12.80 4.95 2.19
N PRO A 19 12.39 4.00 1.32
CA PRO A 19 13.20 3.68 0.13
C PRO A 19 13.31 4.82 -0.87
N VAL A 20 12.35 5.76 -0.89
CA VAL A 20 12.44 6.98 -1.70
C VAL A 20 13.63 7.81 -1.25
N PHE A 21 13.78 8.05 0.06
CA PHE A 21 14.91 8.82 0.61
C PHE A 21 16.25 8.15 0.33
N SER A 22 16.36 6.83 0.53
CA SER A 22 17.59 6.10 0.19
C SER A 22 17.87 6.07 -1.32
N GLY A 23 16.84 6.06 -2.16
CA GLY A 23 16.97 6.20 -3.61
C GLY A 23 17.46 7.58 -4.06
N LEU A 24 16.90 8.65 -3.48
CA LEU A 24 17.35 10.03 -3.70
C LEU A 24 18.81 10.21 -3.26
N ARG A 25 19.19 9.69 -2.09
CA ARG A 25 20.58 9.74 -1.61
C ARG A 25 21.56 9.05 -2.57
N ARG A 26 21.18 7.87 -3.12
CA ARG A 26 22.00 7.16 -4.12
C ARG A 26 22.20 7.94 -5.42
N ARG A 27 21.27 8.84 -5.77
CA ARG A 27 21.41 9.78 -6.90
C ARG A 27 22.28 10.99 -6.57
N GLY A 28 22.71 11.16 -5.33
CA GLY A 28 23.45 12.33 -4.86
C GLY A 28 22.56 13.49 -4.40
N ASP A 29 21.26 13.26 -4.21
CA ASP A 29 20.33 14.27 -3.71
C ASP A 29 20.34 14.32 -2.17
N SER A 30 20.21 15.52 -1.62
CA SER A 30 19.74 15.73 -0.25
C SER A 30 18.21 15.79 -0.25
N ALA A 31 17.57 15.43 0.86
CA ALA A 31 16.13 15.30 0.93
C ALA A 31 15.52 15.95 2.18
N GLY A 32 14.51 16.79 1.96
CA GLY A 32 13.59 17.27 2.99
C GLY A 32 12.30 16.46 3.01
N LEU A 33 11.60 16.44 4.14
CA LEU A 33 10.28 15.81 4.31
C LEU A 33 9.27 16.79 4.88
N VAL A 34 8.11 16.91 4.23
CA VAL A 34 6.88 17.40 4.85
C VAL A 34 6.00 16.22 5.28
N CYS A 35 5.65 16.18 6.56
CA CYS A 35 4.69 15.23 7.12
C CYS A 35 3.73 15.93 8.08
N LEU A 36 2.69 15.24 8.54
CA LEU A 36 1.80 15.76 9.58
C LEU A 36 2.52 15.81 10.93
N ASP A 37 2.24 16.82 11.73
CA ASP A 37 2.76 17.01 13.09
C ASP A 37 2.54 15.81 14.01
N SER A 38 1.38 15.17 13.91
CA SER A 38 1.07 13.92 14.62
C SER A 38 2.05 12.78 14.34
N PHE A 39 2.78 12.83 13.22
CA PHE A 39 3.74 11.82 12.79
C PHE A 39 5.19 12.33 12.74
N LYS A 40 5.46 13.56 13.21
CA LYS A 40 6.82 14.10 13.28
C LYS A 40 7.77 13.18 14.06
N GLY A 41 7.27 12.58 15.14
CA GLY A 41 8.03 11.62 15.95
C GLY A 41 8.42 10.34 15.19
N ALA A 42 7.70 9.97 14.12
CA ALA A 42 8.06 8.82 13.28
C ALA A 42 9.17 9.15 12.28
N ALA A 43 9.27 10.41 11.85
CA ALA A 43 10.27 10.84 10.87
C ALA A 43 11.71 10.67 11.38
N VAL A 44 11.94 10.65 12.70
CA VAL A 44 13.26 10.38 13.29
C VAL A 44 13.76 8.96 13.00
N LEU A 45 12.86 8.04 12.69
CA LEU A 45 13.17 6.64 12.33
C LEU A 45 13.63 6.51 10.87
N LEU A 46 13.43 7.54 10.05
CA LEU A 46 13.81 7.52 8.64
C LEU A 46 15.30 7.83 8.46
N ARG A 47 16.00 7.06 7.60
CA ARG A 47 17.36 7.35 7.11
C ARG A 47 17.32 8.35 5.97
N ASP A 48 18.44 9.02 5.76
CA ASP A 48 18.72 9.87 4.60
C ASP A 48 17.83 11.12 4.45
N VAL A 49 17.02 11.44 5.46
CA VAL A 49 16.24 12.68 5.57
C VAL A 49 17.07 13.74 6.28
N ASP A 50 17.38 14.83 5.59
CA ASP A 50 18.21 15.94 6.11
C ASP A 50 17.39 16.93 6.94
N GLN A 51 16.15 17.19 6.52
CA GLN A 51 15.27 18.15 7.19
C GLN A 51 13.83 17.62 7.25
N VAL A 52 13.17 17.75 8.40
CA VAL A 52 11.75 17.43 8.57
C VAL A 52 10.98 18.69 8.96
N ARG A 53 9.92 19.01 8.22
CA ARG A 53 8.97 20.07 8.56
C ARG A 53 7.59 19.47 8.77
N ALA A 54 7.07 19.66 9.97
CA ALA A 54 5.74 19.16 10.34
C ALA A 54 4.68 20.19 9.96
N LEU A 55 3.69 19.77 9.17
CA LEU A 55 2.48 20.53 8.88
C LEU A 55 1.50 20.39 10.07
N PRO A 56 0.99 21.49 10.65
CA PRO A 56 0.13 21.46 11.83
C PRO A 56 -1.31 21.06 11.46
N GLY A 57 -1.52 19.82 11.02
CA GLY A 57 -2.77 19.36 10.41
C GLY A 57 -3.98 19.48 11.33
N ALA A 58 -3.85 19.08 12.60
CA ALA A 58 -4.95 19.19 13.57
C ALA A 58 -5.34 20.64 13.85
N ARG A 59 -4.35 21.54 13.93
CA ARG A 59 -4.59 22.97 14.13
C ARG A 59 -5.23 23.61 12.90
N LEU A 60 -4.78 23.26 11.69
CA LEU A 60 -5.41 23.71 10.44
C LEU A 60 -6.89 23.32 10.38
N LEU A 61 -7.23 22.08 10.72
CA LEU A 61 -8.62 21.62 10.79
C LEU A 61 -9.42 22.38 11.86
N ALA A 62 -8.85 22.56 13.06
CA ALA A 62 -9.51 23.31 14.13
C ALA A 62 -9.76 24.79 13.78
N GLN A 63 -8.87 25.42 13.01
CA GLN A 63 -9.10 26.78 12.50
C GLN A 63 -10.14 26.79 11.38
N LEU A 64 -10.13 25.78 10.50
CA LEU A 64 -11.12 25.65 9.43
C LEU A 64 -12.55 25.55 9.98
N ASP A 65 -12.75 24.81 11.07
CA ASP A 65 -14.03 24.71 11.77
C ASP A 65 -14.51 26.07 12.34
N ARG A 66 -13.59 26.99 12.63
CA ARG A 66 -13.88 28.35 13.11
C ARG A 66 -14.04 29.36 11.99
N GLY A 67 -13.46 29.10 10.83
CA GLY A 67 -13.54 29.92 9.64
C GLY A 67 -12.34 29.72 8.72
N TRP A 68 -12.60 29.54 7.42
CA TRP A 68 -11.55 29.32 6.42
C TRP A 68 -10.44 30.40 6.38
N PRO A 69 -10.66 31.70 6.66
CA PRO A 69 -9.57 32.68 6.67
C PRO A 69 -8.51 32.38 7.72
N LEU A 70 -8.92 31.87 8.90
CA LEU A 70 -8.00 31.51 9.99
C LEU A 70 -7.12 30.32 9.60
N ALA A 71 -7.67 29.35 8.88
CA ALA A 71 -6.90 28.22 8.36
C ALA A 71 -5.90 28.67 7.27
N VAL A 72 -6.28 29.65 6.45
CA VAL A 72 -5.38 30.24 5.44
C VAL A 72 -4.27 31.04 6.11
N GLU A 73 -4.57 31.85 7.13
CA GLU A 73 -3.56 32.58 7.92
C GLU A 73 -2.59 31.63 8.61
N GLU A 74 -3.09 30.53 9.19
CA GLU A 74 -2.26 29.49 9.80
C GLU A 74 -1.34 28.83 8.77
N LEU A 75 -1.86 28.51 7.58
CA LEU A 75 -1.07 27.92 6.50
C LEU A 75 -0.04 28.91 5.94
N ALA A 76 -0.42 30.18 5.74
CA ALA A 76 0.48 31.23 5.28
C ALA A 76 1.61 31.47 6.30
N SER A 77 1.27 31.61 7.58
CA SER A 77 2.24 31.72 8.67
C SER A 77 3.15 30.49 8.74
N TRP A 78 2.62 29.28 8.49
CA TRP A 78 3.46 28.10 8.38
C TRP A 78 4.40 28.22 7.20
N LEU A 79 3.93 28.54 5.99
CA LEU A 79 4.75 28.66 4.77
C LEU A 79 5.88 29.70 4.92
N ASP A 80 5.57 30.86 5.50
CA ASP A 80 6.48 32.01 5.70
C ASP A 80 7.69 31.70 6.59
N GLN A 81 7.63 30.64 7.42
CA GLN A 81 8.77 30.21 8.24
C GLN A 81 9.99 29.73 7.41
N GLY A 82 9.83 29.58 6.09
CA GLY A 82 10.92 29.24 5.17
C GLY A 82 11.51 27.84 5.37
N TRP A 83 12.42 27.46 4.49
CA TRP A 83 13.21 26.22 4.63
C TRP A 83 14.65 26.58 5.00
N GLN A 84 15.31 25.73 5.80
CA GLN A 84 16.71 25.97 6.15
C GLN A 84 17.59 25.80 4.91
N THR A 85 17.21 24.87 4.03
CA THR A 85 17.84 24.67 2.73
C THR A 85 16.76 24.83 1.65
N PRO A 86 16.94 25.74 0.67
CA PRO A 86 16.06 25.82 -0.49
C PRO A 86 16.03 24.48 -1.23
N PHE A 87 14.88 24.10 -1.76
CA PHE A 87 14.73 22.89 -2.57
C PHE A 87 14.62 23.26 -4.05
N ASP A 88 15.25 22.45 -4.90
CA ASP A 88 15.23 22.60 -6.34
C ASP A 88 14.03 21.87 -6.96
N ARG A 89 13.49 20.89 -6.24
CA ARG A 89 12.47 19.95 -6.74
C ARG A 89 11.49 19.54 -5.65
N VAL A 90 10.25 19.27 -6.02
CA VAL A 90 9.22 18.68 -5.15
C VAL A 90 8.76 17.32 -5.68
N VAL A 91 8.72 16.33 -4.80
CA VAL A 91 8.10 15.01 -5.03
C VAL A 91 6.92 14.88 -4.07
N ASN A 92 5.69 14.97 -4.58
CA ASN A 92 4.49 14.75 -3.80
C ASN A 92 4.00 13.30 -3.94
N LEU A 93 4.02 12.55 -2.83
CA LEU A 93 3.58 11.16 -2.77
C LEU A 93 2.14 11.00 -2.26
N THR A 94 1.45 12.09 -1.93
CA THR A 94 0.10 12.04 -1.35
C THR A 94 -0.97 12.42 -2.38
N PRO A 95 -1.86 11.47 -2.77
CA PRO A 95 -2.89 11.67 -3.79
C PRO A 95 -4.14 12.42 -3.26
N THR A 96 -3.95 13.48 -2.48
CA THR A 96 -5.05 14.31 -1.95
C THR A 96 -4.99 15.73 -2.49
N LEU A 97 -6.15 16.40 -2.58
CA LEU A 97 -6.22 17.79 -3.00
C LEU A 97 -5.38 18.71 -2.08
N SER A 98 -5.43 18.49 -0.77
CA SER A 98 -4.67 19.27 0.21
C SER A 98 -3.16 19.17 0.00
N ALA A 99 -2.63 17.98 -0.28
CA ALA A 99 -1.20 17.81 -0.56
C ALA A 99 -0.78 18.51 -1.86
N ARG A 100 -1.61 18.45 -2.91
CA ARG A 100 -1.29 19.10 -4.19
C ARG A 100 -1.34 20.63 -4.10
N LEU A 101 -2.32 21.18 -3.37
CA LEU A 101 -2.39 22.61 -3.06
C LEU A 101 -1.16 23.06 -2.26
N LEU A 102 -0.74 22.25 -1.28
CA LEU A 102 0.47 22.51 -0.51
C LEU A 102 1.72 22.51 -1.42
N SER A 103 1.87 21.52 -2.30
CA SER A 103 2.99 21.48 -3.26
C SER A 103 3.05 22.74 -4.12
N ARG A 104 1.90 23.18 -4.65
CA ARG A 104 1.78 24.39 -5.48
C ARG A 104 2.05 25.68 -4.72
N ALA A 105 1.66 25.74 -3.44
CA ALA A 105 1.95 26.90 -2.59
C ALA A 105 3.44 27.00 -2.22
N MET A 106 4.17 25.88 -2.29
CA MET A 106 5.58 25.82 -1.93
C MET A 106 6.53 25.94 -3.13
N HIS A 107 6.07 25.59 -4.34
CA HIS A 107 6.92 25.50 -5.52
C HIS A 107 6.17 25.93 -6.78
N GLU A 108 6.76 26.86 -7.54
CA GLU A 108 6.19 27.34 -8.81
C GLU A 108 6.48 26.40 -9.99
N GLY A 109 7.48 25.53 -9.87
CA GLY A 109 7.89 24.59 -10.92
C GLY A 109 7.05 23.30 -10.95
N PRO A 110 7.39 22.37 -11.87
CA PRO A 110 6.69 21.09 -11.98
C PRO A 110 6.85 20.26 -10.71
N VAL A 111 5.76 19.60 -10.30
CA VAL A 111 5.73 18.70 -9.14
C VAL A 111 5.81 17.26 -9.64
N GLU A 112 6.80 16.51 -9.17
CA GLU A 112 6.84 15.06 -9.39
C GLU A 112 5.80 14.36 -8.49
N GLY A 113 5.15 13.33 -9.02
CA GLY A 113 4.05 12.62 -8.39
C GLY A 113 2.72 13.31 -8.61
N PHE A 114 2.11 13.86 -7.54
CA PHE A 114 0.77 14.43 -7.56
C PHE A 114 0.79 15.98 -7.57
N GLY A 115 0.39 16.58 -8.69
CA GLY A 115 0.32 18.02 -8.90
C GLY A 115 -1.08 18.54 -9.25
N LEU A 116 -1.16 19.82 -9.62
CA LEU A 116 -2.35 20.47 -10.18
C LEU A 116 -1.99 21.20 -11.47
N ASP A 117 -2.82 21.06 -12.49
CA ASP A 117 -2.72 21.85 -13.72
C ASP A 117 -3.15 23.32 -13.50
N SER A 118 -3.08 24.13 -14.55
CA SER A 118 -3.47 25.55 -14.49
C SER A 118 -4.95 25.79 -14.16
N HIS A 119 -5.82 24.78 -14.34
CA HIS A 119 -7.26 24.84 -14.08
C HIS A 119 -7.64 24.25 -12.71
N GLY A 120 -6.67 23.70 -11.97
CA GLY A 120 -6.88 23.07 -10.67
C GLY A 120 -7.31 21.61 -10.73
N PHE A 121 -7.20 20.94 -11.89
CA PHE A 121 -7.37 19.50 -11.97
C PHE A 121 -6.09 18.76 -11.59
N GLY A 122 -6.22 17.50 -11.18
CA GLY A 122 -5.08 16.67 -10.82
C GLY A 122 -4.18 16.39 -12.01
N GLU A 123 -2.90 16.69 -11.86
CA GLU A 123 -1.83 16.36 -12.80
C GLU A 123 -0.92 15.30 -12.19
N TYR A 124 -0.50 14.32 -13.00
CA TYR A 124 0.29 13.17 -12.55
C TYR A 124 1.57 13.07 -13.37
N SER A 125 2.73 13.21 -12.73
CA SER A 125 3.99 13.30 -13.47
C SER A 125 4.45 11.97 -14.08
N THR A 126 3.86 10.84 -13.68
CA THR A 126 4.20 9.50 -14.18
C THR A 126 2.95 8.64 -14.35
N HIS A 127 3.02 7.62 -15.20
CA HIS A 127 1.98 6.60 -15.32
C HIS A 127 1.77 5.85 -13.99
N TRP A 128 2.84 5.63 -13.22
CA TRP A 128 2.78 5.07 -11.88
C TRP A 128 2.03 5.96 -10.88
N ALA A 129 2.17 7.30 -10.98
CA ALA A 129 1.36 8.23 -10.18
C ALA A 129 -0.12 8.15 -10.56
N THR A 130 -0.43 8.05 -11.85
CA THR A 130 -1.81 7.80 -12.32
C THR A 130 -2.36 6.50 -11.74
N PHE A 131 -1.56 5.42 -11.78
CA PHE A 131 -1.94 4.11 -11.24
C PHE A 131 -2.19 4.17 -9.72
N LEU A 132 -1.30 4.81 -8.95
CA LEU A 132 -1.49 4.95 -7.51
C LEU A 132 -2.73 5.80 -7.17
N GLN A 133 -3.03 6.84 -7.95
CA GLN A 133 -4.28 7.59 -7.81
C GLN A 133 -5.50 6.70 -8.09
N ALA A 134 -5.43 5.87 -9.14
CA ALA A 134 -6.49 4.95 -9.53
C ALA A 134 -6.72 3.88 -8.46
N ALA A 135 -5.67 3.22 -7.98
CA ALA A 135 -5.71 2.24 -6.90
C ALA A 135 -6.22 2.84 -5.57
N SER A 136 -5.93 4.11 -5.31
CA SER A 136 -6.47 4.81 -4.13
C SER A 136 -7.97 5.08 -4.24
N ALA A 137 -8.47 5.33 -5.45
CA ALA A 137 -9.88 5.61 -5.75
C ALA A 137 -10.72 4.33 -5.89
N HIS A 138 -10.11 3.25 -6.38
CA HIS A 138 -10.71 1.94 -6.54
C HIS A 138 -9.86 0.94 -5.76
N ARG A 139 -10.08 0.87 -4.44
CA ARG A 139 -9.21 0.09 -3.57
C ARG A 139 -9.39 -1.40 -3.81
N GLY A 140 -8.28 -2.13 -3.68
CA GLY A 140 -8.28 -3.57 -3.65
C GLY A 140 -8.05 -4.27 -4.99
N CYS A 141 -7.48 -3.55 -5.95
CA CYS A 141 -7.17 -4.03 -7.28
C CYS A 141 -5.69 -3.80 -7.66
N SER A 142 -4.83 -3.39 -6.72
CA SER A 142 -3.42 -3.16 -7.00
C SER A 142 -2.64 -4.47 -6.84
N PRO A 143 -1.91 -4.93 -7.87
CA PRO A 143 -1.03 -6.08 -7.74
C PRO A 143 0.38 -5.67 -7.26
N PHE A 144 0.56 -4.43 -6.80
CA PHE A 144 1.84 -3.87 -6.37
C PHE A 144 1.79 -3.34 -4.93
N ASN A 145 2.88 -3.54 -4.20
CA ASN A 145 3.05 -3.01 -2.86
C ASN A 145 3.23 -1.48 -2.89
N LEU A 146 2.62 -0.78 -1.93
CA LEU A 146 2.69 0.68 -1.82
C LEU A 146 4.13 1.23 -1.79
N VAL A 147 5.07 0.50 -1.18
CA VAL A 147 6.48 0.89 -1.12
C VAL A 147 7.13 0.96 -2.51
N ASP A 148 6.77 0.02 -3.40
CA ASP A 148 7.24 0.05 -4.79
C ASP A 148 6.59 1.20 -5.56
N LEU A 149 5.29 1.41 -5.34
CA LEU A 149 4.55 2.51 -5.97
C LEU A 149 5.15 3.86 -5.58
N PHE A 150 5.49 4.11 -4.32
CA PHE A 150 6.13 5.37 -3.91
C PHE A 150 7.48 5.61 -4.59
N GLN A 151 8.31 4.58 -4.76
CA GLN A 151 9.57 4.70 -5.47
C GLN A 151 9.34 5.01 -6.95
N ARG A 152 8.42 4.30 -7.61
CA ARG A 152 8.10 4.54 -9.02
C ARG A 152 7.48 5.92 -9.26
N VAL A 153 6.65 6.40 -8.35
CA VAL A 153 6.10 7.76 -8.37
C VAL A 153 7.20 8.82 -8.27
N ALA A 154 8.21 8.58 -7.43
CA ALA A 154 9.41 9.42 -7.32
C ALA A 154 10.43 9.20 -8.46
N GLY A 155 10.07 8.44 -9.49
CA GLY A 155 10.93 8.13 -10.63
C GLY A 155 12.15 7.27 -10.26
N LEU A 156 12.06 6.44 -9.22
CA LEU A 156 13.10 5.55 -8.71
C LEU A 156 12.77 4.08 -9.01
N ASP A 157 13.82 3.25 -9.11
CA ASP A 157 13.68 1.80 -9.13
C ASP A 157 13.53 1.24 -7.70
N PRO A 158 12.84 0.09 -7.53
CA PRO A 158 12.71 -0.59 -6.25
C PRO A 158 14.06 -0.81 -5.55
N GLY A 159 14.09 -0.47 -4.27
CA GLY A 159 15.25 -0.54 -3.40
C GLY A 159 14.96 -1.15 -2.03
N GLU A 160 15.97 -1.07 -1.16
CA GLU A 160 15.94 -1.57 0.21
C GLU A 160 14.99 -0.73 1.08
N PHE A 161 14.14 -1.41 1.86
CA PHE A 161 13.39 -0.81 2.94
C PHE A 161 14.10 -1.07 4.26
N ARG A 162 14.80 -0.04 4.75
CA ARG A 162 15.54 -0.13 6.00
C ARG A 162 15.49 1.19 6.75
N LEU A 163 14.94 1.15 7.95
CA LEU A 163 14.84 2.26 8.88
C LEU A 163 16.15 2.44 9.67
N LYS A 164 16.25 3.53 10.41
CA LYS A 164 17.36 3.76 11.34
C LYS A 164 17.34 2.73 12.46
N THR A 165 18.53 2.27 12.84
CA THR A 165 18.70 1.51 14.07
C THR A 165 18.36 2.42 15.26
N PRO A 166 17.57 1.95 16.25
CA PRO A 166 17.28 2.69 17.46
C PRO A 166 18.57 3.09 18.21
N GLU A 167 18.59 4.31 18.75
CA GLU A 167 19.74 4.85 19.47
C GLU A 167 19.90 4.24 20.87
N ALA A 168 21.09 4.38 21.47
CA ALA A 168 21.43 3.79 22.76
C ALA A 168 20.44 4.12 23.90
N PRO A 169 19.90 5.36 24.05
CA PRO A 169 18.89 5.63 25.07
C PRO A 169 17.59 4.84 24.90
N ALA A 170 17.11 4.70 23.66
CA ALA A 170 15.91 3.93 23.36
C ALA A 170 16.14 2.43 23.59
N LEU A 171 17.32 1.92 23.25
CA LEU A 171 17.72 0.53 23.52
C LEU A 171 17.77 0.25 25.04
N ALA A 172 18.34 1.16 25.83
CA ALA A 172 18.36 1.04 27.29
C ALA A 172 16.93 1.04 27.88
N ALA A 173 16.06 1.95 27.44
CA ALA A 173 14.66 1.99 27.87
C ALA A 173 13.91 0.69 27.52
N ALA A 174 14.14 0.15 26.31
CA ALA A 174 13.57 -1.13 25.91
C ALA A 174 14.08 -2.29 26.78
N ASP A 175 15.38 -2.35 27.05
CA ASP A 175 15.99 -3.41 27.86
C ASP A 175 15.50 -3.37 29.33
N GLU A 176 15.24 -2.17 29.87
CA GLU A 176 14.60 -1.96 31.18
C GLU A 176 13.16 -2.47 31.19
N LEU A 177 12.34 -2.04 30.22
CA LEU A 177 10.94 -2.46 30.09
C LEU A 177 10.79 -3.99 29.94
N LEU A 178 11.74 -4.62 29.24
CA LEU A 178 11.74 -6.05 28.98
C LEU A 178 12.34 -6.89 30.13
N GLY A 179 13.02 -6.26 31.10
CA GLY A 179 13.66 -6.96 32.22
C GLY A 179 14.84 -7.84 31.81
N GLY A 180 15.64 -7.43 30.82
CA GLY A 180 16.87 -8.12 30.40
C GLY A 180 16.74 -8.94 29.11
N LYS A 181 17.59 -9.95 28.91
CA LYS A 181 17.59 -10.81 27.71
C LYS A 181 16.60 -11.97 27.84
N GLY A 182 15.95 -12.35 26.75
CA GLY A 182 15.02 -13.48 26.70
C GLY A 182 14.58 -13.77 25.27
N ARG A 183 14.04 -14.97 25.03
CA ARG A 183 13.42 -15.36 23.75
C ARG A 183 11.99 -14.82 23.72
N ARG A 184 11.68 -13.93 22.79
CA ARG A 184 10.45 -13.12 22.83
C ARG A 184 9.85 -12.95 21.45
N VAL A 185 8.52 -12.90 21.43
CA VAL A 185 7.73 -12.59 20.23
C VAL A 185 6.82 -11.41 20.54
N ALA A 186 6.79 -10.42 19.66
CA ALA A 186 5.92 -9.26 19.83
C ALA A 186 4.53 -9.54 19.27
N PHE A 187 3.49 -9.20 20.03
CA PHE A 187 2.09 -9.32 19.63
C PHE A 187 1.46 -7.93 19.59
N GLN A 188 1.10 -7.45 18.40
CA GLN A 188 0.31 -6.23 18.23
C GLN A 188 -1.17 -6.62 18.09
N LEU A 189 -1.89 -6.59 19.22
CA LEU A 189 -3.27 -7.09 19.32
C LEU A 189 -4.28 -6.18 18.60
N GLY A 190 -4.02 -4.87 18.62
CA GLY A 190 -4.93 -3.85 18.11
C GLY A 190 -4.87 -3.62 16.61
N ALA A 191 -5.85 -2.88 16.10
CA ALA A 191 -5.90 -2.37 14.74
C ALA A 191 -6.80 -1.14 14.71
N SER A 192 -6.65 -0.32 13.65
CA SER A 192 -7.37 0.95 13.47
C SER A 192 -8.90 0.85 13.56
N GLN A 193 -9.48 -0.31 13.31
CA GLN A 193 -10.91 -0.57 13.38
C GLN A 193 -11.17 -1.96 13.96
N ASP A 194 -12.23 -2.14 14.77
CA ASP A 194 -12.55 -3.42 15.41
C ASP A 194 -12.67 -4.58 14.41
N TYR A 195 -13.32 -4.33 13.27
CA TYR A 195 -13.55 -5.34 12.24
C TYR A 195 -12.27 -5.79 11.50
N ARG A 196 -11.15 -5.08 11.69
CA ARG A 196 -9.82 -5.46 11.18
C ARG A 196 -8.97 -6.20 12.21
N ARG A 197 -9.46 -6.39 13.44
CA ARG A 197 -8.70 -7.05 14.51
C ARG A 197 -8.95 -8.55 14.51
N TRP A 198 -7.87 -9.31 14.44
CA TRP A 198 -7.89 -10.72 14.76
C TRP A 198 -8.27 -10.90 16.24
N PRO A 199 -9.12 -11.88 16.61
CA PRO A 199 -9.59 -12.00 17.99
C PRO A 199 -8.45 -12.20 19.00
N VAL A 200 -8.55 -11.58 20.17
CA VAL A 200 -7.57 -11.72 21.27
C VAL A 200 -7.41 -13.19 21.65
N ALA A 201 -8.50 -13.95 21.73
CA ALA A 201 -8.46 -15.38 21.98
C ALA A 201 -7.62 -16.15 20.95
N SER A 202 -7.57 -15.71 19.69
CA SER A 202 -6.72 -16.35 18.66
C SER A 202 -5.24 -16.02 18.86
N PHE A 203 -4.91 -14.78 19.25
CA PHE A 203 -3.56 -14.45 19.70
C PHE A 203 -3.15 -15.28 20.92
N VAL A 204 -4.03 -15.48 21.89
CA VAL A 204 -3.76 -16.31 23.09
C VAL A 204 -3.43 -17.75 22.68
N ARG A 205 -4.21 -18.33 21.75
CA ARG A 205 -3.96 -19.70 21.27
C ARG A 205 -2.63 -19.81 20.52
N ALA A 206 -2.28 -18.82 19.69
CA ALA A 206 -0.96 -18.75 19.05
C ALA A 206 0.18 -18.61 20.07
N GLY A 207 0.00 -17.76 21.08
CA GLY A 207 0.96 -17.53 22.16
C GLY A 207 1.21 -18.79 23.00
N ARG A 208 0.18 -19.57 23.29
CA ARG A 208 0.30 -20.85 24.00
C ARG A 208 1.20 -21.83 23.25
N VAL A 209 1.01 -21.96 21.94
CA VAL A 209 1.83 -22.84 21.09
C VAL A 209 3.28 -22.35 21.03
N LEU A 210 3.47 -21.04 20.85
CA LEU A 210 4.82 -20.44 20.79
C LEU A 210 5.60 -20.58 22.09
N TRP A 211 4.93 -20.39 23.24
CA TRP A 211 5.51 -20.76 24.52
C TRP A 211 5.80 -22.24 24.50
N SER A 212 4.77 -23.11 24.47
CA SER A 212 4.86 -24.57 24.75
C SER A 212 5.97 -25.26 23.96
N ARG A 213 6.14 -24.88 22.69
CA ARG A 213 7.10 -25.49 21.77
C ARG A 213 8.47 -24.85 21.79
N THR A 214 8.56 -23.54 22.02
CA THR A 214 9.82 -22.79 21.78
C THR A 214 10.34 -21.99 22.96
N GLY A 215 9.60 -21.92 24.06
CA GLY A 215 9.91 -21.14 25.25
C GLY A 215 9.88 -19.63 25.04
N ARG A 216 9.30 -19.14 23.94
CA ARG A 216 9.20 -17.70 23.63
C ARG A 216 8.02 -17.07 24.34
N VAL A 217 8.29 -16.00 25.07
CA VAL A 217 7.28 -15.26 25.84
C VAL A 217 6.67 -14.16 24.96
N PRO A 218 5.33 -14.09 24.85
CA PRO A 218 4.67 -12.98 24.15
C PRO A 218 4.86 -11.65 24.86
N VAL A 219 5.20 -10.62 24.09
CA VAL A 219 5.27 -9.22 24.53
C VAL A 219 4.12 -8.46 23.85
N LEU A 220 3.16 -8.00 24.65
CA LEU A 220 1.97 -7.31 24.16
C LEU A 220 2.29 -5.84 23.88
N LEU A 221 1.99 -5.42 22.65
CA LEU A 221 2.20 -4.07 22.15
C LEU A 221 0.87 -3.41 21.81
N GLY A 222 0.81 -2.10 22.01
CA GLY A 222 -0.34 -1.28 21.70
C GLY A 222 -0.27 0.10 22.34
N THR A 223 -1.20 0.95 21.98
CA THR A 223 -1.41 2.26 22.60
C THR A 223 -2.11 2.11 23.95
N ALA A 224 -2.09 3.14 24.79
CA ALA A 224 -2.82 3.13 26.06
C ALA A 224 -4.34 2.88 25.89
N SER A 225 -4.92 3.33 24.76
CA SER A 225 -6.34 3.09 24.45
C SER A 225 -6.69 1.62 24.19
N GLU A 226 -5.68 0.80 23.89
CA GLU A 226 -5.81 -0.64 23.61
C GLU A 226 -5.59 -1.50 24.85
N GLY A 227 -5.41 -0.90 26.04
CA GLY A 227 -5.17 -1.64 27.30
C GLY A 227 -6.31 -2.58 27.72
N HIS A 228 -7.51 -2.46 27.14
CA HIS A 228 -8.56 -3.48 27.32
C HIS A 228 -8.23 -4.80 26.61
N LEU A 229 -7.56 -4.77 25.45
CA LEU A 229 -7.16 -5.97 24.70
C LEU A 229 -6.05 -6.73 25.45
N ALA A 230 -5.10 -6.00 26.04
CA ALA A 230 -4.03 -6.60 26.83
C ALA A 230 -4.57 -7.29 28.09
N ARG A 231 -5.54 -6.66 28.77
CA ARG A 231 -6.25 -7.28 29.91
C ARG A 231 -6.98 -8.55 29.50
N GLU A 232 -7.76 -8.51 28.42
CA GLU A 232 -8.44 -9.71 27.89
C GLU A 232 -7.43 -10.83 27.56
N PHE A 233 -6.27 -10.50 26.98
CA PHE A 233 -5.23 -11.48 26.70
C PHE A 233 -4.70 -12.11 28.00
N MET A 234 -4.37 -11.30 29.01
CA MET A 234 -3.84 -11.76 30.29
C MET A 234 -4.86 -12.59 31.09
N ASP A 235 -6.15 -12.26 31.00
CA ASP A 235 -7.23 -13.01 31.65
C ASP A 235 -7.43 -14.41 31.04
N LEU A 236 -7.19 -14.54 29.72
CA LEU A 236 -7.32 -15.80 28.97
C LEU A 236 -6.04 -16.63 28.95
N ALA A 237 -4.87 -16.00 29.09
CA ALA A 237 -3.58 -16.68 29.02
C ALA A 237 -3.26 -17.42 30.33
N ASP A 238 -2.96 -18.70 30.21
CA ASP A 238 -2.46 -19.57 31.30
C ASP A 238 -0.94 -19.75 31.25
N TYR A 239 -0.24 -18.85 30.56
CA TYR A 239 1.21 -18.86 30.38
C TYR A 239 1.79 -17.43 30.50
N PRO A 240 3.08 -17.29 30.85
CA PRO A 240 3.77 -16.00 30.93
C PRO A 240 3.64 -15.11 29.69
N CYS A 241 3.37 -13.83 29.91
CA CYS A 241 3.47 -12.75 28.91
C CYS A 241 3.98 -11.46 29.56
N THR A 242 4.41 -10.49 28.74
CA THR A 242 4.85 -9.17 29.19
C THR A 242 3.98 -8.10 28.55
N ASP A 243 3.28 -7.29 29.35
CA ASP A 243 2.46 -6.19 28.84
C ASP A 243 3.25 -4.88 28.78
N LEU A 244 3.45 -4.38 27.54
CA LEU A 244 4.03 -3.06 27.25
C LEU A 244 3.01 -2.10 26.63
N THR A 245 1.72 -2.44 26.66
CA THR A 245 0.65 -1.62 26.09
C THR A 245 0.60 -0.25 26.75
N GLY A 246 0.72 0.81 25.95
CA GLY A 246 0.76 2.20 26.44
C GLY A 246 2.05 2.59 27.17
N ARG A 247 3.08 1.74 27.17
CA ARG A 247 4.35 1.97 27.90
C ARG A 247 5.52 2.37 27.00
N THR A 248 5.28 2.53 25.69
CA THR A 248 6.30 2.88 24.71
C THR A 248 5.91 4.12 23.92
N ASP A 249 6.89 4.97 23.62
CA ASP A 249 6.82 5.91 22.50
C ASP A 249 7.34 5.23 21.21
N LEU A 250 7.38 5.95 20.09
CA LEU A 250 7.78 5.36 18.80
C LEU A 250 9.23 4.87 18.75
N THR A 251 10.16 5.60 19.38
CA THR A 251 11.58 5.24 19.40
C THR A 251 11.82 4.05 20.33
N THR A 252 11.16 4.01 21.49
CA THR A 252 11.22 2.87 22.41
C THR A 252 10.51 1.65 21.81
N LEU A 253 9.39 1.82 21.12
CA LEU A 253 8.73 0.73 20.38
C LEU A 253 9.65 0.13 19.32
N ALA A 254 10.34 0.97 18.54
CA ALA A 254 11.33 0.52 17.57
C ALA A 254 12.46 -0.29 18.26
N ALA A 255 12.99 0.21 19.38
CA ALA A 255 13.98 -0.50 20.18
C ALA A 255 13.47 -1.86 20.71
N VAL A 256 12.25 -1.90 21.27
CA VAL A 256 11.61 -3.14 21.73
C VAL A 256 11.51 -4.15 20.59
N LEU A 257 11.06 -3.74 19.40
CA LEU A 257 10.94 -4.63 18.24
C LEU A 257 12.29 -5.25 17.84
N THR A 258 13.41 -4.51 17.92
CA THR A 258 14.75 -5.08 17.64
C THR A 258 15.22 -6.13 18.65
N ARG A 259 14.48 -6.33 19.75
CA ARG A 259 14.71 -7.38 20.75
C ARG A 259 13.80 -8.60 20.60
N MET A 260 12.97 -8.62 19.55
CA MET A 260 12.00 -9.68 19.29
C MET A 260 12.51 -10.61 18.20
N ASP A 261 12.20 -11.89 18.33
CA ASP A 261 12.50 -12.89 17.29
C ASP A 261 11.54 -12.78 16.10
N LEU A 262 10.31 -12.31 16.34
CA LEU A 262 9.24 -12.14 15.34
C LEU A 262 8.13 -11.22 15.88
N LEU A 263 7.43 -10.51 14.99
CA LEU A 263 6.18 -9.79 15.26
C LEU A 263 4.98 -10.55 14.67
N LEU A 264 3.99 -10.88 15.49
CA LEU A 264 2.64 -11.30 15.08
C LEU A 264 1.68 -10.12 15.26
N THR A 265 1.00 -9.70 14.18
CA THR A 265 0.26 -8.43 14.14
C THR A 265 -0.94 -8.47 13.22
N ASN A 266 -1.89 -7.57 13.41
CA ASN A 266 -2.83 -7.17 12.34
C ASN A 266 -2.13 -6.25 11.30
N ASP A 267 -2.82 -5.90 10.20
CA ASP A 267 -2.42 -4.81 9.28
C ASP A 267 -2.39 -3.43 9.99
N THR A 268 -1.22 -3.05 10.50
CA THR A 268 -0.99 -1.83 11.30
C THR A 268 0.36 -1.17 10.99
N GLY A 269 0.56 0.06 11.45
CA GLY A 269 1.87 0.72 11.30
C GLY A 269 3.03 -0.01 11.98
N THR A 270 2.78 -0.74 13.09
CA THR A 270 3.79 -1.55 13.78
C THR A 270 4.36 -2.64 12.87
N MET A 271 3.54 -3.20 11.96
CA MET A 271 3.97 -4.15 10.94
C MET A 271 5.08 -3.57 10.05
N HIS A 272 4.87 -2.35 9.54
CA HIS A 272 5.84 -1.68 8.67
C HIS A 272 7.08 -1.24 9.43
N LEU A 273 6.94 -0.84 10.70
CA LEU A 273 8.06 -0.55 11.58
C LEU A 273 8.96 -1.77 11.77
N ALA A 274 8.38 -2.93 12.12
CA ALA A 274 9.13 -4.17 12.28
C ALA A 274 9.82 -4.59 10.98
N ALA A 275 9.11 -4.56 9.85
CA ALA A 275 9.67 -4.88 8.54
C ALA A 275 10.89 -3.99 8.20
N GLY A 276 10.77 -2.67 8.42
CA GLY A 276 11.86 -1.72 8.17
C GLY A 276 13.04 -1.84 9.14
N LEU A 277 12.84 -2.45 10.31
CA LEU A 277 13.90 -2.78 11.27
C LEU A 277 14.54 -4.16 11.03
N GLY A 278 14.06 -4.91 10.03
CA GLY A 278 14.52 -6.26 9.73
C GLY A 278 14.01 -7.33 10.70
N VAL A 279 12.94 -7.05 11.44
CA VAL A 279 12.30 -8.01 12.35
C VAL A 279 11.28 -8.83 11.56
N PRO A 280 11.38 -10.17 11.52
CA PRO A 280 10.43 -11.02 10.81
C PRO A 280 8.98 -10.73 11.23
N VAL A 281 8.07 -10.71 10.26
CA VAL A 281 6.66 -10.37 10.49
C VAL A 281 5.76 -11.50 10.05
N ALA A 282 4.74 -11.80 10.84
CA ALA A 282 3.54 -12.52 10.44
C ALA A 282 2.32 -11.63 10.66
N ALA A 283 1.68 -11.24 9.56
CA ALA A 283 0.61 -10.25 9.58
C ALA A 283 -0.74 -10.84 9.16
N ILE A 284 -1.77 -10.54 9.94
CA ILE A 284 -3.16 -10.96 9.69
C ILE A 284 -3.89 -9.84 8.94
N PHE A 285 -4.38 -10.15 7.75
CA PHE A 285 -5.14 -9.25 6.88
C PHE A 285 -6.60 -9.65 6.91
N LEU A 286 -7.45 -8.76 7.46
CA LEU A 286 -8.89 -8.98 7.59
C LEU A 286 -9.69 -7.86 6.93
N ALA A 287 -10.95 -8.18 6.63
CA ALA A 287 -11.92 -7.29 6.03
C ALA A 287 -11.41 -6.71 4.70
N THR A 288 -11.17 -5.40 4.64
CA THR A 288 -10.76 -4.71 3.41
C THR A 288 -9.23 -4.68 3.23
N ALA A 289 -8.45 -5.26 4.16
CA ALA A 289 -6.99 -5.22 4.09
C ALA A 289 -6.48 -6.25 3.07
N GLN A 290 -5.47 -5.87 2.27
CA GLN A 290 -4.94 -6.71 1.22
C GLN A 290 -3.42 -6.86 1.33
N PRO A 291 -2.90 -8.10 1.40
CA PRO A 291 -1.47 -8.35 1.44
C PRO A 291 -0.69 -7.78 0.25
N PHE A 292 -1.23 -7.83 -0.97
CA PHE A 292 -0.52 -7.34 -2.16
C PHE A 292 -0.31 -5.82 -2.12
N ASP A 293 -1.24 -5.07 -1.51
CA ASP A 293 -1.18 -3.61 -1.39
C ASP A 293 -0.22 -3.15 -0.28
N THR A 294 -0.38 -3.73 0.92
CA THR A 294 0.29 -3.24 2.15
C THR A 294 1.02 -4.33 2.92
N GLY A 295 1.31 -5.48 2.32
CA GLY A 295 2.13 -6.53 2.91
C GLY A 295 3.46 -6.03 3.49
N PRO A 296 4.01 -6.70 4.52
CA PRO A 296 5.30 -6.34 5.09
C PRO A 296 6.37 -6.38 4.01
N TYR A 297 7.03 -5.24 3.79
CA TYR A 297 8.10 -5.12 2.79
C TYR A 297 9.42 -5.64 3.40
N LEU A 298 9.45 -6.92 3.74
CA LEU A 298 10.61 -7.63 4.26
C LEU A 298 10.54 -9.09 3.78
N GLU A 299 11.53 -9.51 3.00
CA GLU A 299 11.56 -10.86 2.45
C GLU A 299 11.53 -11.91 3.56
N GLY A 300 10.79 -12.98 3.33
CA GLY A 300 10.58 -14.05 4.30
C GLY A 300 9.43 -13.82 5.27
N SER A 301 8.87 -12.61 5.36
CA SER A 301 7.70 -12.32 6.19
C SER A 301 6.42 -12.95 5.62
N LEU A 302 5.46 -13.25 6.50
CA LEU A 302 4.19 -13.85 6.14
C LEU A 302 3.03 -12.86 6.20
N SER A 303 2.09 -13.02 5.26
CA SER A 303 0.76 -12.42 5.30
C SER A 303 -0.29 -13.53 5.26
N LEU A 304 -1.19 -13.53 6.23
CA LEU A 304 -2.28 -14.49 6.36
C LEU A 304 -3.61 -13.76 6.12
N GLU A 305 -4.43 -14.31 5.24
CA GLU A 305 -5.77 -13.77 4.93
C GLU A 305 -6.82 -14.89 4.87
N PRO A 306 -8.11 -14.58 5.10
CA PRO A 306 -9.20 -15.54 4.94
C PRO A 306 -9.28 -16.10 3.51
N ASP A 307 -9.45 -17.41 3.36
CA ASP A 307 -9.88 -18.00 2.09
C ASP A 307 -11.42 -17.99 2.01
N LEU A 308 -11.97 -16.79 1.80
CA LEU A 308 -13.42 -16.57 1.68
C LEU A 308 -13.75 -15.84 0.39
N PRO A 309 -14.87 -16.18 -0.30
CA PRO A 309 -15.30 -15.47 -1.51
C PRO A 309 -15.56 -13.97 -1.30
N CYS A 310 -15.97 -13.57 -0.09
CA CYS A 310 -16.21 -12.17 0.28
C CYS A 310 -14.95 -11.43 0.75
N HIS A 311 -13.78 -12.08 0.74
CA HIS A 311 -12.50 -11.49 1.13
C HIS A 311 -11.61 -11.26 -0.09
N PRO A 312 -11.09 -10.04 -0.28
CA PRO A 312 -11.24 -8.86 0.58
C PRO A 312 -12.61 -8.18 0.43
N CYS A 313 -13.07 -7.52 1.51
CA CYS A 313 -14.38 -6.86 1.54
C CYS A 313 -14.41 -5.53 0.77
N SER A 314 -15.59 -5.16 0.28
CA SER A 314 -15.88 -3.82 -0.24
C SER A 314 -15.66 -2.73 0.82
N PHE A 315 -15.23 -1.55 0.38
CA PHE A 315 -15.01 -0.40 1.27
C PHE A 315 -16.33 0.31 1.58
N GLY A 316 -16.50 0.76 2.83
CA GLY A 316 -17.64 1.57 3.25
C GLY A 316 -18.93 0.79 3.53
N GLU A 317 -18.92 -0.54 3.34
CA GLU A 317 -20.08 -1.39 3.58
C GLU A 317 -19.96 -2.15 4.91
N LYS A 318 -21.10 -2.35 5.59
CA LYS A 318 -21.16 -3.24 6.76
C LYS A 318 -21.08 -4.69 6.30
N CYS A 319 -20.35 -5.52 7.04
CA CYS A 319 -20.20 -6.94 6.70
C CYS A 319 -21.56 -7.66 6.75
N PRO A 320 -22.03 -8.28 5.64
CA PRO A 320 -23.29 -9.01 5.61
C PRO A 320 -23.20 -10.40 6.26
N HIS A 321 -21.99 -10.86 6.59
CA HIS A 321 -21.72 -12.21 7.11
C HIS A 321 -21.30 -12.23 8.58
N GLY A 322 -21.53 -11.16 9.34
CA GLY A 322 -21.24 -11.15 10.79
C GLY A 322 -19.76 -11.34 11.15
N LEU A 323 -18.83 -10.86 10.31
CA LEU A 323 -17.37 -10.92 10.54
C LEU A 323 -16.77 -12.33 10.67
N ILE A 324 -17.38 -13.35 10.04
CA ILE A 324 -16.86 -14.75 10.02
C ILE A 324 -15.38 -14.88 9.64
N CYS A 325 -14.82 -13.91 8.90
CA CYS A 325 -13.41 -13.88 8.53
C CYS A 325 -12.46 -13.80 9.73
N ARG A 326 -12.92 -13.32 10.89
CA ARG A 326 -12.12 -13.23 12.12
C ARG A 326 -11.84 -14.62 12.70
N ASP A 327 -12.71 -15.58 12.43
CA ASP A 327 -12.63 -16.95 12.96
C ASP A 327 -12.01 -17.94 11.96
N SER A 328 -11.83 -17.54 10.70
CA SER A 328 -11.26 -18.41 9.66
C SER A 328 -9.74 -18.64 9.79
N ILE A 329 -9.06 -17.78 10.54
CA ILE A 329 -7.61 -17.88 10.80
C ILE A 329 -7.43 -18.40 12.23
N GLU A 330 -7.14 -19.70 12.33
CA GLU A 330 -7.05 -20.42 13.60
C GLU A 330 -5.73 -20.13 14.34
N GLY A 331 -5.82 -19.70 15.60
CA GLY A 331 -4.68 -19.25 16.39
C GLY A 331 -3.61 -20.32 16.60
N GLU A 332 -4.02 -21.55 16.88
CA GLU A 332 -3.15 -22.70 17.06
C GLU A 332 -2.33 -22.99 15.81
N ALA A 333 -3.00 -23.03 14.64
CA ALA A 333 -2.34 -23.25 13.37
C ALA A 333 -1.31 -22.14 13.07
N VAL A 334 -1.65 -20.87 13.33
CA VAL A 334 -0.68 -19.77 13.22
C VAL A 334 0.49 -20.00 14.17
N GLY A 335 0.23 -20.32 15.45
CA GLY A 335 1.26 -20.63 16.43
C GLY A 335 2.21 -21.74 15.98
N ASP A 336 1.68 -22.81 15.35
CA ASP A 336 2.47 -23.92 14.85
C ASP A 336 3.39 -23.54 13.70
N MET A 337 2.89 -22.74 12.75
CA MET A 337 3.68 -22.21 11.63
C MET A 337 4.83 -21.35 12.14
N LEU A 338 4.53 -20.44 13.08
CA LEU A 338 5.51 -19.55 13.68
C LEU A 338 6.55 -20.31 14.50
N ALA A 339 6.14 -21.29 15.30
CA ALA A 339 7.05 -22.13 16.06
C ALA A 339 8.01 -22.89 15.15
N GLY A 340 7.51 -23.51 14.05
CA GLY A 340 8.36 -24.20 13.08
C GLY A 340 9.43 -23.29 12.46
N TYR A 341 9.04 -22.09 12.02
CA TYR A 341 10.00 -21.09 11.50
C TYR A 341 11.04 -20.70 12.54
N LEU A 342 10.59 -20.46 13.77
CA LEU A 342 11.45 -20.05 14.88
C LEU A 342 12.38 -21.17 15.39
N ASP A 343 12.14 -22.42 14.97
CA ASP A 343 13.00 -23.60 15.14
C ASP A 343 13.89 -23.87 13.90
N GLY A 344 13.88 -22.97 12.91
CA GLY A 344 14.72 -23.03 11.71
C GLY A 344 14.13 -23.82 10.55
N GLN A 345 12.85 -24.19 10.62
CA GLN A 345 12.16 -24.86 9.51
C GLN A 345 11.73 -23.85 8.44
N ALA A 346 11.59 -24.32 7.20
CA ALA A 346 10.93 -23.52 6.16
C ALA A 346 9.45 -23.31 6.52
N TRP A 347 8.87 -22.20 6.07
CA TRP A 347 7.45 -21.97 6.23
C TRP A 347 6.64 -23.12 5.62
N SER A 348 5.75 -23.67 6.44
CA SER A 348 4.80 -24.70 6.05
C SER A 348 3.47 -24.36 6.68
N VAL A 349 2.38 -24.81 6.04
CA VAL A 349 1.03 -24.58 6.53
C VAL A 349 0.53 -25.85 7.21
N THR A 350 -0.07 -25.70 8.39
CA THR A 350 -0.70 -26.81 9.10
C THR A 350 -1.79 -27.45 8.23
N PRO A 351 -1.81 -28.79 8.07
CA PRO A 351 -2.85 -29.45 7.29
C PRO A 351 -4.27 -29.05 7.73
N GLY A 352 -5.12 -28.70 6.77
CA GLY A 352 -6.50 -28.27 7.05
C GLY A 352 -6.68 -26.79 7.40
N PHE A 353 -5.61 -25.98 7.41
CA PHE A 353 -5.71 -24.53 7.60
C PHE A 353 -6.62 -23.89 6.53
N LYS A 354 -7.55 -23.04 6.96
CA LYS A 354 -8.62 -22.45 6.13
C LYS A 354 -8.33 -21.05 5.62
N GLY A 355 -7.06 -20.64 5.65
CA GLY A 355 -6.62 -19.33 5.20
C GLY A 355 -5.59 -19.44 4.08
N ARG A 356 -5.39 -18.31 3.39
CA ARG A 356 -4.30 -18.12 2.44
C ARG A 356 -3.09 -17.61 3.20
N VAL A 357 -1.94 -18.22 2.95
CA VAL A 357 -0.65 -17.86 3.55
C VAL A 357 0.29 -17.47 2.42
N TRP A 358 0.76 -16.23 2.48
CA TRP A 358 1.62 -15.61 1.49
C TRP A 358 2.97 -15.28 2.11
N GLN A 359 4.06 -15.61 1.43
CA GLN A 359 5.41 -15.20 1.82
C GLN A 359 5.91 -14.07 0.93
N ALA A 360 6.37 -12.99 1.56
CA ALA A 360 7.00 -11.87 0.88
C ALA A 360 8.35 -12.26 0.27
N ARG A 361 8.54 -11.98 -1.02
CA ARG A 361 9.81 -12.16 -1.75
C ARG A 361 9.89 -11.12 -2.87
N ARG A 362 11.10 -10.73 -3.26
CA ARG A 362 11.28 -9.88 -4.45
C ARG A 362 11.12 -10.71 -5.72
N ASP A 363 10.50 -10.10 -6.72
CA ASP A 363 10.51 -10.63 -8.08
C ASP A 363 11.82 -10.29 -8.81
N GLU A 364 12.00 -10.82 -10.01
CA GLU A 364 13.20 -10.61 -10.85
C GLU A 364 13.43 -9.13 -11.22
N SER A 365 12.41 -8.29 -11.12
CA SER A 365 12.49 -6.84 -11.34
C SER A 365 12.68 -6.04 -10.05
N GLY A 366 12.90 -6.73 -8.93
CA GLY A 366 13.18 -6.16 -7.61
C GLY A 366 11.97 -5.67 -6.85
N PHE A 367 10.76 -5.73 -7.41
CA PHE A 367 9.53 -5.33 -6.71
C PHE A 367 9.17 -6.38 -5.65
N MET A 368 8.51 -5.94 -4.58
CA MET A 368 7.96 -6.87 -3.59
C MET A 368 6.75 -7.61 -4.16
N ASP A 369 6.74 -8.92 -3.96
CA ASP A 369 5.68 -9.82 -4.38
C ASP A 369 5.39 -10.84 -3.26
N LEU A 370 4.31 -11.61 -3.42
CA LEU A 370 3.79 -12.56 -2.45
C LEU A 370 3.64 -13.94 -3.09
N PHE A 371 4.26 -14.97 -2.52
CA PHE A 371 4.21 -16.33 -3.02
C PHE A 371 3.43 -17.23 -2.07
N SER A 372 2.51 -18.03 -2.60
CA SER A 372 1.68 -18.88 -1.74
C SER A 372 2.49 -19.98 -1.05
N VAL A 373 2.41 -20.03 0.28
CA VAL A 373 2.83 -21.18 1.11
C VAL A 373 1.68 -22.19 1.26
N SER A 374 0.43 -21.72 1.19
CA SER A 374 -0.79 -22.51 1.37
C SER A 374 -1.32 -23.22 0.10
N GLY A 375 -0.54 -23.30 -0.99
CA GLY A 375 -1.00 -23.88 -2.27
C GLY A 375 -2.07 -23.09 -3.06
N HIS A 376 -2.36 -21.84 -2.70
CA HIS A 376 -3.37 -20.99 -3.33
C HIS A 376 -2.91 -20.30 -4.63
N GLU A 377 -1.65 -20.51 -5.03
CA GLU A 377 -1.09 -20.00 -6.30
C GLU A 377 -1.91 -20.43 -7.54
N GLY A 378 -2.55 -21.60 -7.44
CA GLY A 378 -3.34 -22.18 -8.51
C GLY A 378 -4.75 -21.60 -8.68
N GLN A 379 -5.23 -20.74 -7.78
CA GLN A 379 -6.57 -20.17 -7.86
C GLN A 379 -6.67 -19.06 -8.92
N ASP A 380 -7.85 -18.93 -9.54
CA ASP A 380 -8.10 -17.91 -10.59
C ASP A 380 -7.77 -16.50 -10.13
N ARG A 381 -8.11 -16.16 -8.87
CA ARG A 381 -7.74 -14.88 -8.26
C ARG A 381 -6.23 -14.64 -8.33
N SER A 382 -5.44 -15.60 -7.89
CA SER A 382 -3.98 -15.46 -7.81
C SER A 382 -3.35 -15.41 -9.20
N ARG A 383 -3.80 -16.27 -10.11
CA ARG A 383 -3.34 -16.25 -11.51
C ARG A 383 -3.69 -14.94 -12.21
N TRP A 384 -4.85 -14.37 -11.92
CA TRP A 384 -5.24 -13.06 -12.45
C TRP A 384 -4.34 -11.94 -11.91
N ILE A 385 -4.04 -11.92 -10.61
CA ILE A 385 -3.11 -10.95 -10.01
C ILE A 385 -1.74 -11.04 -10.69
N ARG A 386 -1.22 -12.25 -10.98
CA ARG A 386 0.05 -12.43 -11.72
C ARG A 386 0.00 -11.78 -13.10
N ILE A 387 -1.06 -12.05 -13.86
CA ILE A 387 -1.26 -11.48 -15.19
C ILE A 387 -1.37 -9.94 -15.10
N GLN A 388 -2.18 -9.42 -14.18
CA GLN A 388 -2.30 -7.97 -13.97
C GLN A 388 -0.96 -7.32 -13.64
N ARG A 389 -0.16 -7.94 -12.77
CA ARG A 389 1.16 -7.42 -12.39
C ARG A 389 2.09 -7.32 -13.61
N GLU A 390 2.18 -8.38 -14.40
CA GLU A 390 3.03 -8.43 -15.61
C GLU A 390 2.59 -7.38 -16.64
N VAL A 391 1.29 -7.35 -16.94
CA VAL A 391 0.72 -6.50 -17.99
C VAL A 391 0.72 -5.03 -17.58
N TYR A 392 0.33 -4.70 -16.34
CA TYR A 392 0.38 -3.32 -15.86
C TYR A 392 1.80 -2.80 -15.77
N ARG A 393 2.80 -3.60 -15.36
CA ARG A 393 4.19 -3.14 -15.37
C ARG A 393 4.63 -2.70 -16.78
N GLN A 394 4.34 -3.51 -17.80
CA GLN A 394 4.64 -3.16 -19.20
C GLN A 394 3.95 -1.87 -19.64
N PHE A 395 2.70 -1.68 -19.25
CA PHE A 395 1.93 -0.48 -19.59
C PHE A 395 2.44 0.77 -18.88
N LEU A 396 2.74 0.67 -17.57
CA LEU A 396 3.19 1.79 -16.74
C LEU A 396 4.64 2.19 -17.04
N ASP A 397 5.49 1.24 -17.40
CA ASP A 397 6.87 1.51 -17.84
C ASP A 397 6.99 1.85 -19.34
N GLN A 398 5.86 1.84 -20.07
CA GLN A 398 5.80 2.06 -21.53
C GLN A 398 6.69 1.11 -22.34
N LYS A 399 6.70 -0.17 -21.96
CA LYS A 399 7.49 -1.24 -22.61
C LYS A 399 6.59 -2.45 -22.93
N PRO A 400 5.67 -2.33 -23.91
CA PRO A 400 4.81 -3.44 -24.30
C PRO A 400 5.64 -4.63 -24.83
N GLY A 401 5.29 -5.85 -24.43
CA GLY A 401 5.99 -7.08 -24.80
C GLY A 401 7.27 -7.35 -24.00
N ALA A 402 7.65 -6.48 -23.05
CA ALA A 402 8.82 -6.70 -22.20
C ALA A 402 8.50 -7.66 -21.04
N GLY A 403 8.85 -8.94 -21.19
CA GLY A 403 8.81 -9.94 -20.13
C GLY A 403 8.62 -11.36 -20.63
N ASN A 404 9.13 -12.34 -19.87
CA ASN A 404 8.82 -13.74 -20.08
C ASN A 404 7.60 -14.12 -19.22
N PHE A 405 6.58 -14.68 -19.85
CA PHE A 405 5.38 -15.17 -19.18
C PHE A 405 5.63 -16.55 -18.59
N SER A 406 5.80 -16.64 -17.27
CA SER A 406 6.12 -17.92 -16.60
C SER A 406 4.92 -18.57 -15.89
N TRP A 407 3.88 -17.81 -15.56
CA TRP A 407 2.74 -18.31 -14.79
C TRP A 407 1.64 -18.93 -15.67
N PRO A 408 0.97 -20.01 -15.24
CA PRO A 408 -0.26 -20.48 -15.88
C PRO A 408 -1.36 -19.42 -15.69
N GLY A 409 -2.25 -19.26 -16.66
CA GLY A 409 -3.41 -18.38 -16.47
C GLY A 409 -4.63 -19.11 -15.90
N PRO A 410 -5.74 -18.38 -15.71
CA PRO A 410 -6.89 -18.87 -14.96
C PRO A 410 -7.62 -20.02 -15.66
N GLY A 411 -8.52 -20.67 -14.92
CA GLY A 411 -9.43 -21.69 -15.45
C GLY A 411 -10.34 -21.16 -16.56
N SER A 412 -10.90 -22.09 -17.35
CA SER A 412 -11.64 -21.78 -18.59
C SER A 412 -12.77 -20.78 -18.38
N ASP A 413 -13.61 -20.98 -17.37
CA ASP A 413 -14.83 -20.16 -17.18
C ASP A 413 -14.46 -18.70 -16.87
N PHE A 414 -13.46 -18.51 -16.01
CA PHE A 414 -12.96 -17.19 -15.66
C PHE A 414 -12.20 -16.55 -16.83
N ARG A 415 -11.35 -17.32 -17.53
CA ARG A 415 -10.65 -16.87 -18.73
C ARG A 415 -11.62 -16.42 -19.83
N ASP A 416 -12.66 -17.19 -20.12
CA ASP A 416 -13.63 -16.89 -21.16
C ASP A 416 -14.44 -15.64 -20.81
N ALA A 417 -14.75 -15.42 -19.53
CA ALA A 417 -15.36 -14.18 -19.05
C ALA A 417 -14.44 -12.97 -19.27
N LEU A 418 -13.17 -13.08 -18.91
CA LEU A 418 -12.18 -12.02 -19.14
C LEU A 418 -12.00 -11.70 -20.63
N VAL A 419 -11.92 -12.73 -21.48
CA VAL A 419 -11.77 -12.55 -22.93
C VAL A 419 -12.96 -11.77 -23.50
N ARG A 420 -14.20 -12.12 -23.11
CA ARG A 420 -15.40 -11.38 -23.51
C ARG A 420 -15.35 -9.91 -23.08
N ASP A 421 -14.95 -9.65 -21.83
CA ASP A 421 -14.84 -8.28 -21.30
C ASP A 421 -13.78 -7.46 -22.07
N LEU A 422 -12.63 -8.06 -22.37
CA LEU A 422 -11.54 -7.42 -23.10
C LEU A 422 -11.93 -7.14 -24.56
N GLU A 423 -12.63 -8.06 -25.23
CA GLU A 423 -13.10 -7.88 -26.59
C GLU A 423 -14.15 -6.77 -26.69
N HIS A 424 -15.08 -6.71 -25.73
CA HIS A 424 -16.06 -5.63 -25.65
C HIS A 424 -15.36 -4.28 -25.43
N ALA A 425 -14.42 -4.20 -24.47
CA ALA A 425 -13.64 -2.98 -24.24
C ALA A 425 -12.88 -2.53 -25.50
N ALA A 426 -12.28 -3.47 -26.24
CA ALA A 426 -11.55 -3.16 -27.48
C ALA A 426 -12.46 -2.60 -28.59
N LEU A 427 -13.68 -3.13 -28.73
CA LEU A 427 -14.68 -2.61 -29.66
C LEU A 427 -15.12 -1.18 -29.29
N MET A 428 -15.40 -0.94 -28.00
CA MET A 428 -15.77 0.39 -27.51
C MET A 428 -14.64 1.41 -27.71
N LEU A 429 -13.41 1.01 -27.43
CA LEU A 429 -12.22 1.84 -27.63
C LEU A 429 -12.01 2.17 -29.11
N THR A 430 -12.20 1.19 -30.00
CA THR A 430 -12.14 1.39 -31.46
C THR A 430 -13.19 2.40 -31.91
N LEU A 431 -14.42 2.30 -31.41
CA LEU A 431 -15.48 3.28 -31.73
C LEU A 431 -15.09 4.69 -31.29
N VAL A 432 -14.59 4.85 -30.06
CA VAL A 432 -14.12 6.14 -29.52
C VAL A 432 -12.99 6.71 -30.38
N GLU A 433 -12.05 5.87 -30.79
CA GLU A 433 -10.92 6.27 -31.63
C GLU A 433 -11.35 6.72 -33.03
N GLU A 434 -12.20 5.95 -33.72
CA GLU A 434 -12.69 6.34 -35.06
C GLU A 434 -13.47 7.66 -35.00
N GLN A 435 -14.27 7.85 -33.95
CA GLN A 435 -14.95 9.12 -33.71
C GLN A 435 -13.97 10.27 -33.44
N GLY A 436 -12.91 10.01 -32.69
CA GLY A 436 -11.81 10.95 -32.47
C GLY A 436 -11.10 11.34 -33.78
N ARG A 437 -10.80 10.38 -34.65
CA ARG A 437 -10.20 10.65 -35.98
C ARG A 437 -11.09 11.52 -36.86
N ILE A 438 -12.41 11.29 -36.85
CA ILE A 438 -13.34 12.15 -37.58
C ILE A 438 -13.33 13.56 -37.00
N LEU A 439 -13.35 13.72 -35.67
CA LEU A 439 -13.30 15.03 -35.02
C LEU A 439 -11.95 15.75 -35.21
N ALA A 440 -10.84 15.01 -35.38
CA ALA A 440 -9.55 15.58 -35.75
C ALA A 440 -9.61 16.26 -37.13
N LEU A 441 -10.35 15.66 -38.07
CA LEU A 441 -10.53 16.18 -39.43
C LEU A 441 -11.64 17.24 -39.51
N ARG A 442 -12.71 17.08 -38.73
CA ARG A 442 -13.90 17.97 -38.69
C ARG A 442 -14.35 18.26 -37.26
N PRO A 443 -13.74 19.27 -36.61
CA PRO A 443 -14.05 19.62 -35.22
C PRO A 443 -15.49 20.08 -34.96
N ASP A 444 -16.16 20.59 -36.00
CA ASP A 444 -17.55 21.09 -36.00
C ASP A 444 -18.59 19.99 -36.24
N ALA A 445 -18.16 18.73 -36.40
CA ALA A 445 -19.07 17.64 -36.68
C ALA A 445 -20.11 17.47 -35.54
N PRO A 446 -21.41 17.28 -35.88
CA PRO A 446 -22.50 17.14 -34.90
C PRO A 446 -22.39 15.88 -34.02
N MET A 447 -21.35 15.07 -34.23
CA MET A 447 -21.05 13.86 -33.46
C MET A 447 -20.30 14.12 -32.16
N LYS A 448 -19.82 15.35 -31.87
CA LYS A 448 -19.09 15.66 -30.62
C LYS A 448 -19.83 15.20 -29.35
N PRO A 449 -21.15 15.41 -29.18
CA PRO A 449 -21.87 14.88 -28.01
C PRO A 449 -21.85 13.35 -27.95
N LYS A 450 -22.02 12.67 -29.10
CA LYS A 450 -21.97 11.19 -29.18
C LYS A 450 -20.58 10.65 -28.82
N PHE A 451 -19.52 11.33 -29.26
CA PHE A 451 -18.14 11.00 -28.90
C PHE A 451 -17.91 11.07 -27.39
N LEU A 452 -18.30 12.18 -26.74
CA LEU A 452 -18.16 12.31 -25.29
C LEU A 452 -18.97 11.26 -24.52
N VAL A 453 -20.18 10.94 -24.98
CA VAL A 453 -21.01 9.86 -24.42
C VAL A 453 -20.31 8.51 -24.56
N ASN A 454 -19.67 8.21 -25.69
CA ASN A 454 -18.97 6.96 -25.87
C ASN A 454 -17.68 6.87 -25.02
N CYS A 455 -16.97 7.99 -24.81
CA CYS A 455 -15.87 8.05 -23.85
C CYS A 455 -16.35 7.71 -22.43
N GLN A 456 -17.51 8.25 -22.02
CA GLN A 456 -18.12 7.93 -20.71
C GLN A 456 -18.58 6.48 -20.64
N ASN A 457 -19.21 5.95 -21.70
CA ASN A 457 -19.66 4.56 -21.74
C ASN A 457 -18.49 3.58 -21.56
N LEU A 458 -17.32 3.88 -22.14
CA LEU A 458 -16.11 3.08 -21.95
C LEU A 458 -15.61 3.12 -20.49
N GLU A 459 -15.62 4.30 -19.86
CA GLU A 459 -15.31 4.43 -18.43
C GLU A 459 -16.28 3.62 -17.56
N ASP A 460 -17.59 3.76 -17.81
CA ASP A 460 -18.65 3.06 -17.07
C ASP A 460 -18.60 1.54 -17.29
N PHE A 461 -18.15 1.09 -18.46
CA PHE A 461 -17.90 -0.32 -18.74
C PHE A 461 -16.77 -0.85 -17.84
N PHE A 462 -15.60 -0.18 -17.85
CA PHE A 462 -14.50 -0.58 -16.99
C PHE A 462 -14.89 -0.56 -15.51
N SER A 463 -15.61 0.47 -15.05
CA SER A 463 -15.98 0.61 -13.63
C SER A 463 -16.91 -0.49 -13.14
N ARG A 464 -17.67 -1.13 -14.03
CA ARG A 464 -18.56 -2.25 -13.71
C ARG A 464 -17.88 -3.62 -13.82
N SER A 465 -16.71 -3.70 -14.47
CA SER A 465 -15.96 -4.94 -14.58
C SER A 465 -15.25 -5.25 -13.26
N PRO A 466 -15.49 -6.42 -12.63
CA PRO A 466 -14.79 -6.84 -11.42
C PRO A 466 -13.27 -6.96 -11.62
N SER A 467 -12.83 -7.24 -12.85
CA SER A 467 -11.44 -7.56 -13.18
C SER A 467 -10.69 -6.40 -13.82
N LEU A 468 -11.40 -5.47 -14.45
CA LEU A 468 -10.83 -4.32 -15.16
C LEU A 468 -11.17 -2.97 -14.50
N GLY A 469 -11.77 -2.99 -13.30
CA GLY A 469 -12.23 -1.80 -12.56
C GLY A 469 -11.23 -0.65 -12.45
N ILE A 470 -9.94 -0.97 -12.25
CA ILE A 470 -8.86 0.04 -12.15
C ILE A 470 -8.66 0.84 -13.45
N LEU A 471 -9.02 0.27 -14.60
CA LEU A 471 -8.86 0.95 -15.89
C LEU A 471 -9.82 2.14 -16.03
N ALA A 472 -10.96 2.14 -15.34
CA ALA A 472 -11.89 3.28 -15.37
C ALA A 472 -11.25 4.58 -14.84
N PRO A 473 -10.76 4.64 -13.59
CA PRO A 473 -10.09 5.85 -13.11
C PRO A 473 -8.82 6.15 -13.89
N MET A 474 -8.04 5.16 -14.32
CA MET A 474 -6.85 5.42 -15.16
C MET A 474 -7.23 6.07 -16.49
N TRP A 475 -8.23 5.54 -17.19
CA TRP A 475 -8.73 6.07 -18.45
C TRP A 475 -9.23 7.49 -18.26
N ARG A 476 -10.07 7.74 -17.24
CA ARG A 476 -10.59 9.07 -16.92
C ARG A 476 -9.49 10.09 -16.67
N PHE A 477 -8.48 9.73 -15.89
CA PHE A 477 -7.40 10.66 -15.55
C PHE A 477 -6.53 10.98 -16.77
N GLN A 478 -6.16 9.97 -17.54
CA GLN A 478 -5.29 10.16 -18.70
C GLN A 478 -6.05 10.81 -19.86
N SER A 479 -7.31 10.44 -20.13
CA SER A 479 -8.10 11.04 -21.22
C SER A 479 -8.38 12.52 -20.99
N ARG A 480 -8.52 12.95 -19.74
CA ARG A 480 -8.59 14.37 -19.37
C ARG A 480 -7.26 15.07 -19.59
N ALA A 481 -6.14 14.49 -19.16
CA ALA A 481 -4.81 15.08 -19.36
C ALA A 481 -4.49 15.25 -20.87
N GLU A 482 -4.80 14.24 -21.69
CA GLU A 482 -4.55 14.25 -23.13
C GLU A 482 -5.64 15.01 -23.93
N SER A 483 -6.66 15.58 -23.27
CA SER A 483 -7.76 16.30 -23.95
C SER A 483 -7.34 17.62 -24.60
N VAL A 484 -6.09 18.04 -24.38
CA VAL A 484 -5.46 19.23 -24.99
C VAL A 484 -5.34 19.16 -26.51
N SER A 485 -5.27 17.94 -27.08
CA SER A 485 -5.18 17.72 -28.52
C SER A 485 -5.78 16.37 -28.91
N MET A 486 -6.47 16.33 -30.05
CA MET A 486 -7.01 15.07 -30.56
C MET A 486 -5.90 14.07 -30.92
N THR A 487 -4.71 14.53 -31.32
CA THR A 487 -3.57 13.65 -31.59
C THR A 487 -3.15 12.90 -30.32
N ALA A 488 -2.98 13.62 -29.21
CA ALA A 488 -2.59 13.03 -27.93
C ALA A 488 -3.66 12.06 -27.39
N PHE A 489 -4.94 12.42 -27.56
CA PHE A 489 -6.06 11.53 -27.23
C PHE A 489 -6.07 10.23 -28.07
N LEU A 490 -5.75 10.32 -29.37
CA LEU A 490 -5.67 9.14 -30.24
C LEU A 490 -4.47 8.25 -29.91
N GLU A 491 -3.32 8.84 -29.54
CA GLU A 491 -2.16 8.10 -29.02
C GLU A 491 -2.49 7.38 -27.71
N LEU A 492 -3.27 8.02 -26.83
CA LEU A 492 -3.81 7.38 -25.63
C LEU A 492 -4.69 6.17 -25.97
N CYS A 493 -5.60 6.31 -26.94
CA CYS A 493 -6.44 5.20 -27.40
C CYS A 493 -5.59 4.03 -27.90
N ALA A 494 -4.56 4.31 -28.70
CA ALA A 494 -3.64 3.28 -29.18
C ALA A 494 -2.90 2.58 -28.02
N ARG A 495 -2.51 3.32 -26.98
CA ARG A 495 -1.86 2.77 -25.78
C ARG A 495 -2.77 1.83 -25.01
N TYR A 496 -4.04 2.20 -24.81
CA TYR A 496 -5.02 1.32 -24.15
C TYR A 496 -5.36 0.09 -25.00
N ARG A 497 -5.43 0.22 -26.33
CA ARG A 497 -5.62 -0.94 -27.21
C ARG A 497 -4.45 -1.92 -27.07
N GLY A 498 -3.22 -1.43 -27.10
CA GLY A 498 -2.03 -2.25 -26.85
C GLY A 498 -2.08 -2.96 -25.49
N LEU A 499 -2.55 -2.28 -24.44
CA LEU A 499 -2.79 -2.90 -23.13
C LEU A 499 -3.79 -4.07 -23.20
N LEU A 500 -4.94 -3.86 -23.83
CA LEU A 500 -5.97 -4.89 -23.97
C LEU A 500 -5.47 -6.08 -24.82
N ASP A 501 -4.70 -5.81 -25.87
CA ASP A 501 -4.11 -6.84 -26.72
C ASP A 501 -3.09 -7.70 -25.95
N VAL A 502 -2.25 -7.09 -25.11
CA VAL A 502 -1.31 -7.83 -24.26
C VAL A 502 -2.06 -8.72 -23.26
N PHE A 503 -3.16 -8.23 -22.66
CA PHE A 503 -4.01 -9.09 -21.82
C PHE A 503 -4.58 -10.28 -22.60
N ARG A 504 -5.12 -10.06 -23.81
CA ARG A 504 -5.70 -11.12 -24.64
C ARG A 504 -4.64 -12.14 -25.07
N GLN A 505 -3.47 -11.69 -25.51
CA GLN A 505 -2.34 -12.57 -25.83
C GLN A 505 -1.97 -13.42 -24.63
N ARG A 506 -1.91 -12.82 -23.43
CA ARG A 506 -1.57 -13.52 -22.20
C ARG A 506 -2.59 -14.58 -21.81
N LEU A 507 -3.88 -14.29 -21.99
CA LEU A 507 -4.96 -15.23 -21.73
C LEU A 507 -5.04 -16.35 -22.79
N ALA A 508 -4.60 -16.11 -24.03
CA ALA A 508 -4.55 -17.14 -25.06
C ALA A 508 -3.39 -18.15 -24.87
N LEU A 509 -2.31 -17.73 -24.20
CA LEU A 509 -1.18 -18.59 -23.83
C LEU A 509 -1.43 -19.45 -22.57
N ALA A 510 -2.54 -19.20 -21.89
CA ALA A 510 -2.94 -19.81 -20.62
C ALA A 510 -4.07 -20.82 -20.81
#